data_AF-A0A0K8U741-F1
#
_entry.id   AF-A0A0K8U741-F1
#
_cell.length_a   1.000
_cell.length_b   1.000
_cell.length_c   1.000
_cell.angle_alpha   90.00
_cell.angle_beta   90.00
_cell.angle_gamma   90.00
#
_symmetry.space_group_name_H-M   'P 1'
#
loop_
_entity.id
_entity.type
_entity.pdbx_description
1 polymer ?
#
loop_
_entity_poly.entity_id
_entity_poly.type
_entity_poly.pdbx_seq_one_letter_code
_entity_poly.pdbx_strand_id
1 'polypeptide(L)'
;MPDGFRPYLRVRASSPQTPINDQLKTRMQLVMAKRYNAQTKALDMSSFHTDPDFRGIFCGIFRSHVMSAAIEIMEKNIPDLVALNLNNNNIASMEAFKNAHTRLPNLRILHLADNRIPTATHLIALRHVPLIELVLKNNGLCGRYKDHAHYVREIQRKFPKLKKLDGEELTP
;
A
#
# COMPACT_ATOMS: atom_id res chain seq x y z
N MET A 1 32.79 -44.51 -9.77
CA MET A 1 33.55 -43.25 -9.54
C MET A 1 32.52 -42.15 -9.27
N PRO A 2 32.63 -41.36 -8.19
CA PRO A 2 31.78 -40.18 -8.02
C PRO A 2 32.29 -39.07 -8.94
N ASP A 3 31.37 -38.52 -9.71
CA ASP A 3 31.44 -37.61 -10.85
C ASP A 3 31.96 -36.18 -10.57
N GLY A 4 32.75 -35.97 -9.52
CA GLY A 4 33.49 -34.71 -9.30
C GLY A 4 32.63 -33.45 -9.16
N PHE A 5 31.31 -33.58 -9.06
CA PHE A 5 30.39 -32.46 -8.96
C PHE A 5 30.55 -31.79 -7.59
N ARG A 6 31.03 -30.53 -7.59
CA ARG A 6 31.11 -29.70 -6.39
C ARG A 6 29.87 -28.82 -6.31
N PRO A 7 28.90 -29.10 -5.40
CA PRO A 7 27.77 -28.22 -5.22
C PRO A 7 28.25 -26.86 -4.70
N TYR A 8 27.94 -25.79 -5.42
CA TYR A 8 28.17 -24.42 -4.95
C TYR A 8 26.87 -23.81 -4.43
N LEU A 9 26.85 -23.44 -3.16
CA LEU A 9 25.70 -22.81 -2.52
C LEU A 9 25.70 -21.31 -2.85
N ARG A 10 24.75 -20.87 -3.68
CA ARG A 10 24.53 -19.44 -3.95
C ARG A 10 23.56 -18.86 -2.92
N VAL A 11 24.08 -18.29 -1.84
CA VAL A 11 23.27 -17.51 -0.89
C VAL A 11 22.98 -16.15 -1.52
N ARG A 12 21.69 -15.81 -1.66
CA ARG A 12 21.25 -14.46 -2.05
C ARG A 12 20.61 -13.79 -0.85
N ALA A 13 20.99 -12.55 -0.55
CA ALA A 13 20.24 -11.73 0.38
C ALA A 13 18.83 -11.52 -0.19
N SER A 14 17.83 -12.11 0.46
CA SER A 14 16.42 -11.92 0.14
C SER A 14 15.69 -11.60 1.44
N SER A 15 14.68 -10.74 1.36
CA SER A 15 13.83 -10.49 2.53
C SER A 15 13.15 -11.80 2.94
N PRO A 16 12.97 -12.06 4.25
CA PRO A 16 12.40 -13.31 4.74
C PRO A 16 11.01 -13.55 4.13
N GLN A 17 10.72 -14.79 3.75
CA GLN A 17 9.37 -15.15 3.31
C GLN A 17 8.41 -15.02 4.50
N THR A 18 7.38 -14.19 4.36
CA THR A 18 6.30 -14.07 5.34
C THR A 18 5.17 -15.01 4.92
N PRO A 19 5.01 -16.19 5.52
CA PRO A 19 3.80 -16.98 5.36
C PRO A 19 2.63 -16.24 6.00
N ILE A 20 1.47 -16.23 5.34
CA ILE A 20 0.24 -15.71 5.95
C ILE A 20 -0.34 -16.82 6.80
N ASN A 21 -0.01 -16.82 8.10
CA ASN A 21 -0.59 -17.72 9.08
C ASN A 21 -1.58 -16.96 9.98
N ASP A 22 -2.31 -17.71 10.80
CA ASP A 22 -3.31 -17.12 11.72
C ASP A 22 -2.65 -16.16 12.71
N GLN A 23 -1.45 -16.48 13.20
CA GLN A 23 -0.69 -15.61 14.10
C GLN A 23 -0.46 -14.22 13.49
N LEU A 24 -0.01 -14.15 12.24
CA LEU A 24 0.20 -12.90 11.53
C LEU A 24 -1.14 -12.16 11.34
N LYS A 25 -2.19 -12.85 10.90
CA LYS A 25 -3.51 -12.24 10.70
C LYS A 25 -4.06 -11.65 12.01
N THR A 26 -3.94 -12.37 13.13
CA THR A 26 -4.36 -11.89 14.45
C THR A 26 -3.55 -10.66 14.88
N ARG A 27 -2.22 -10.64 14.66
CA ARG A 27 -1.40 -9.45 14.96
C ARG A 27 -1.77 -8.26 14.08
N MET A 28 -2.01 -8.50 12.79
CA MET A 28 -2.48 -7.46 11.87
C MET A 28 -3.81 -6.87 12.33
N GLN A 29 -4.78 -7.73 12.68
CA GLN A 29 -6.08 -7.30 13.22
C GLN A 29 -5.94 -6.44 14.48
N LEU A 30 -5.11 -6.88 15.44
CA LEU A 30 -4.86 -6.13 16.68
C LEU A 30 -4.27 -4.74 16.40
N VAL A 31 -3.22 -4.67 15.57
CA VAL A 31 -2.56 -3.39 15.25
C VAL A 31 -3.51 -2.48 14.46
N MET A 32 -4.25 -3.02 13.50
CA MET A 32 -5.23 -2.25 12.73
C MET A 32 -6.33 -1.69 13.62
N ALA A 33 -6.89 -2.49 14.54
CA ALA A 33 -7.91 -2.04 15.47
C ALA A 33 -7.39 -0.90 16.37
N LYS A 34 -6.16 -1.02 16.87
CA LYS A 34 -5.49 0.02 17.68
C LYS A 34 -5.30 1.35 16.91
N ARG A 35 -5.02 1.26 15.61
CA ARG A 35 -4.73 2.41 14.74
C ARG A 35 -5.93 2.90 13.93
N TYR A 36 -7.11 2.34 14.17
CA TYR A 36 -8.35 2.73 13.50
C TYR A 36 -9.05 3.84 14.28
N ASN A 37 -9.40 4.93 13.60
CA ASN A 37 -10.25 5.98 14.13
C ASN A 37 -11.68 5.76 13.63
N ALA A 38 -12.58 5.38 14.54
CA ALA A 38 -13.98 5.10 14.24
C ALA A 38 -14.80 6.36 13.86
N GLN A 39 -14.42 7.55 14.35
CA GLN A 39 -15.15 8.79 14.05
C GLN A 39 -14.92 9.21 12.59
N THR A 40 -13.67 9.16 12.14
CA THR A 40 -13.29 9.54 10.77
C THR A 40 -13.28 8.36 9.81
N LYS A 41 -13.51 7.14 10.31
CA LYS A 41 -13.37 5.87 9.57
C LYS A 41 -12.04 5.79 8.84
N ALA A 42 -10.97 6.16 9.55
CA ALA A 42 -9.63 6.25 9.02
C ALA A 42 -8.73 5.19 9.66
N LEU A 43 -7.94 4.49 8.85
CA LEU A 43 -6.97 3.51 9.32
C LEU A 43 -5.55 4.00 9.02
N ASP A 44 -4.73 4.13 10.06
CA ASP A 44 -3.32 4.44 9.92
C ASP A 44 -2.46 3.18 9.89
N MET A 45 -1.88 2.89 8.74
CA MET A 45 -0.90 1.82 8.54
C MET A 45 0.46 2.39 8.10
N SER A 46 0.76 3.66 8.41
CA SER A 46 2.08 4.21 8.17
C SER A 46 3.15 3.43 8.94
N SER A 47 4.28 3.15 8.27
CA SER A 47 5.38 2.35 8.82
C SER A 47 4.91 1.08 9.55
N PHE A 48 3.94 0.35 9.00
CA PHE A 48 3.20 -0.67 9.72
C PHE A 48 4.10 -1.75 10.37
N HIS A 49 5.16 -2.12 9.66
CA HIS A 49 6.16 -3.10 10.10
C HIS A 49 6.95 -2.68 11.36
N THR A 50 6.92 -1.41 11.76
CA THR A 50 7.62 -0.91 12.94
C THR A 50 6.78 -0.99 14.22
N ASP A 51 5.50 -1.38 14.13
CA ASP A 51 4.66 -1.48 15.31
C ASP A 51 5.25 -2.49 16.32
N PRO A 52 5.37 -2.14 17.61
CA PRO A 52 5.89 -3.06 18.63
C PRO A 52 5.12 -4.38 18.75
N ASP A 53 3.84 -4.41 18.35
CA ASP A 53 3.03 -5.63 18.38
C ASP A 53 3.45 -6.65 17.30
N PHE A 54 4.30 -6.27 16.34
CA PHE A 54 4.95 -7.17 15.38
C PHE A 54 6.30 -7.70 15.86
N ARG A 55 6.70 -7.48 17.11
CA ARG A 55 7.96 -8.05 17.64
C ARG A 55 8.03 -9.55 17.40
N GLY A 56 9.12 -9.99 16.75
CA GLY A 56 9.34 -11.39 16.38
C GLY A 56 8.61 -11.86 15.11
N ILE A 57 7.86 -10.99 14.43
CA ILE A 57 7.13 -11.30 13.18
C ILE A 57 7.43 -10.26 12.11
N PHE A 58 7.91 -10.71 10.96
CA PHE A 58 8.15 -9.81 9.82
C PHE A 58 6.86 -9.52 9.04
N CYS A 59 6.21 -8.38 9.31
CA CYS A 59 5.01 -7.92 8.60
C CYS A 59 5.34 -6.90 7.49
N GLY A 60 5.89 -7.39 6.38
CA GLY A 60 6.22 -6.54 5.23
C GLY A 60 5.03 -6.32 4.29
N ILE A 61 4.21 -5.28 4.52
CA ILE A 61 3.04 -5.00 3.67
C ILE A 61 3.39 -4.57 2.24
N PHE A 62 4.66 -4.27 1.93
CA PHE A 62 5.13 -4.09 0.56
C PHE A 62 5.00 -5.34 -0.32
N ARG A 63 4.80 -6.52 0.29
CA ARG A 63 4.55 -7.77 -0.43
C ARG A 63 3.07 -7.89 -0.77
N SER A 64 2.77 -8.11 -2.06
CA SER A 64 1.40 -8.17 -2.57
C SER A 64 0.50 -9.12 -1.78
N HIS A 65 0.96 -10.31 -1.40
CA HIS A 65 0.15 -11.28 -0.65
C HIS A 65 -0.13 -10.87 0.80
N VAL A 66 0.81 -10.17 1.46
CA VAL A 66 0.61 -9.61 2.81
C VAL A 66 -0.39 -8.45 2.74
N MET A 67 -0.26 -7.57 1.75
CA MET A 67 -1.22 -6.50 1.51
C MET A 67 -2.61 -7.05 1.18
N SER A 68 -2.72 -8.10 0.38
CA SER A 68 -4.02 -8.74 0.07
C SER A 68 -4.71 -9.26 1.32
N ALA A 69 -3.96 -9.86 2.25
CA ALA A 69 -4.48 -10.28 3.55
C ALA A 69 -4.89 -9.08 4.42
N ALA A 70 -4.14 -7.97 4.37
CA ALA A 70 -4.51 -6.73 5.05
C ALA A 70 -5.86 -6.20 4.55
N ILE A 71 -6.04 -6.14 3.23
CA ILE A 71 -7.30 -5.70 2.61
C ILE A 71 -8.45 -6.66 2.96
N GLU A 72 -8.18 -7.97 3.08
CA GLU A 72 -9.19 -8.96 3.51
C GLU A 72 -9.66 -8.73 4.95
N ILE A 73 -8.73 -8.38 5.84
CA ILE A 73 -9.06 -8.00 7.21
C ILE A 73 -9.91 -6.72 7.23
N MET A 74 -9.54 -5.71 6.42
CA MET A 74 -10.30 -4.46 6.33
C MET A 74 -11.71 -4.69 5.81
N GLU A 75 -11.84 -5.44 4.71
CA GLU A 75 -13.12 -5.80 4.10
C GLU A 75 -14.07 -6.50 5.09
N LYS A 76 -13.55 -7.40 5.92
CA LYS A 76 -14.34 -8.15 6.91
C LYS A 76 -14.72 -7.34 8.14
N ASN A 77 -13.80 -6.50 8.64
CA ASN A 77 -13.95 -5.87 9.96
C ASN A 77 -14.38 -4.40 9.90
N ILE A 78 -14.03 -3.69 8.82
CA ILE A 78 -14.27 -2.25 8.63
C ILE A 78 -14.65 -1.93 7.17
N PRO A 79 -15.75 -2.53 6.65
CA PRO A 79 -16.16 -2.34 5.25
C PRO A 79 -16.53 -0.89 4.88
N ASP A 80 -16.76 -0.04 5.89
CA ASP A 80 -17.07 1.37 5.75
C ASP A 80 -15.85 2.31 5.84
N LEU A 81 -14.63 1.76 5.76
CA LEU A 81 -13.37 2.51 5.73
C LEU A 81 -13.39 3.62 4.67
N VAL A 82 -13.10 4.85 5.09
CA VAL A 82 -13.09 6.06 4.24
C VAL A 82 -11.68 6.51 3.90
N ALA A 83 -10.74 6.40 4.85
CA ALA A 83 -9.38 6.88 4.69
C ALA A 83 -8.36 5.81 5.07
N LEU A 84 -7.34 5.61 4.23
CA LEU A 84 -6.26 4.66 4.47
C LEU A 84 -4.91 5.34 4.30
N ASN A 85 -4.08 5.29 5.35
CA ASN A 85 -2.71 5.78 5.31
C ASN A 85 -1.73 4.62 5.22
N LEU A 86 -0.93 4.58 4.15
CA LEU A 86 0.09 3.56 3.87
C LEU A 86 1.49 4.18 3.70
N ASN A 87 1.71 5.36 4.26
CA ASN A 87 2.98 6.06 4.11
C ASN A 87 4.16 5.23 4.66
N ASN A 88 5.34 5.39 4.04
CA ASN A 88 6.59 4.79 4.52
C ASN A 88 6.53 3.26 4.74
N ASN A 89 6.05 2.53 3.73
CA ASN A 89 5.96 1.06 3.76
C ASN A 89 6.75 0.36 2.65
N ASN A 90 7.56 1.09 1.87
CA ASN A 90 8.34 0.56 0.74
C ASN A 90 7.50 -0.14 -0.35
N ILE A 91 6.22 0.22 -0.50
CA ILE A 91 5.32 -0.38 -1.49
C ILE A 91 5.78 0.02 -2.90
N ALA A 92 6.05 -0.96 -3.75
CA ALA A 92 6.41 -0.73 -5.16
C ALA A 92 5.33 -1.23 -6.14
N SER A 93 4.55 -2.24 -5.73
CA SER A 93 3.46 -2.82 -6.52
C SER A 93 2.11 -2.47 -5.92
N MET A 94 1.14 -2.18 -6.78
CA MET A 94 -0.25 -1.88 -6.41
C MET A 94 -1.19 -3.05 -6.75
N GLU A 95 -0.67 -4.21 -7.12
CA GLU A 95 -1.46 -5.37 -7.56
C GLU A 95 -2.49 -5.84 -6.51
N ALA A 96 -2.15 -5.76 -5.22
CA ALA A 96 -3.06 -6.11 -4.14
C ALA A 96 -4.34 -5.24 -4.11
N PHE A 97 -4.28 -4.04 -4.70
CA PHE A 97 -5.42 -3.14 -4.82
C PHE A 97 -6.28 -3.41 -6.07
N LYS A 98 -5.94 -4.44 -6.88
CA LYS A 98 -6.84 -4.89 -7.94
C LYS A 98 -8.19 -5.23 -7.32
N ASN A 99 -9.25 -4.61 -7.82
CA ASN A 99 -10.61 -4.72 -7.29
C ASN A 99 -10.82 -4.09 -5.90
N ALA A 100 -9.94 -3.18 -5.45
CA ALA A 100 -10.15 -2.48 -4.17
C ALA A 100 -11.50 -1.73 -4.11
N HIS A 101 -12.04 -1.29 -5.25
CA HIS A 101 -13.35 -0.64 -5.33
C HIS A 101 -14.53 -1.55 -4.92
N THR A 102 -14.41 -2.88 -5.05
CA THR A 102 -15.45 -3.81 -4.58
C THR A 102 -15.27 -4.16 -3.11
N ARG A 103 -14.01 -4.28 -2.66
CA ARG A 103 -13.65 -4.71 -1.31
C ARG A 103 -13.71 -3.58 -0.28
N LEU A 104 -13.42 -2.35 -0.72
CA LEU A 104 -13.40 -1.11 0.06
C LEU A 104 -14.19 -0.02 -0.69
N PRO A 105 -15.52 -0.19 -0.86
CA PRO A 105 -16.34 0.68 -1.71
C PRO A 105 -16.43 2.13 -1.21
N ASN A 106 -16.18 2.35 0.09
CA ASN A 106 -16.24 3.64 0.75
C ASN A 106 -14.89 4.37 0.82
N LEU A 107 -13.81 3.76 0.30
CA LEU A 107 -12.50 4.39 0.32
C LEU A 107 -12.50 5.65 -0.57
N ARG A 108 -12.07 6.77 0.01
CA ARG A 108 -11.99 8.10 -0.63
C ARG A 108 -10.62 8.75 -0.47
N ILE A 109 -9.93 8.50 0.64
CA ILE A 109 -8.65 9.12 0.95
C ILE A 109 -7.59 8.01 1.01
N LEU A 110 -6.51 8.18 0.25
CA LEU A 110 -5.40 7.23 0.23
C LEU A 110 -4.06 7.95 0.30
N HIS A 111 -3.29 7.68 1.35
CA HIS A 111 -1.94 8.23 1.48
C HIS A 111 -0.90 7.13 1.18
N LEU A 112 -0.02 7.41 0.24
CA LEU A 112 1.04 6.51 -0.24
C LEU A 112 2.40 7.22 -0.27
N ALA A 113 2.59 8.29 0.51
CA ALA A 113 3.86 9.00 0.61
C ALA A 113 5.00 8.07 1.04
N ASP A 114 6.24 8.40 0.66
CA ASP A 114 7.45 7.69 1.11
C ASP A 114 7.42 6.18 0.77
N ASN A 115 6.83 5.83 -0.36
CA ASN A 115 6.84 4.48 -0.91
C ASN A 115 7.78 4.40 -2.12
N ARG A 116 7.80 3.25 -2.80
CA ARG A 116 8.69 2.97 -3.92
C ARG A 116 7.94 2.77 -5.23
N ILE A 117 6.79 3.42 -5.39
CA ILE A 117 5.96 3.29 -6.59
C ILE A 117 6.75 3.91 -7.77
N PRO A 118 7.15 3.10 -8.77
CA PRO A 118 8.15 3.54 -9.74
C PRO A 118 7.54 4.40 -10.84
N THR A 119 6.28 4.17 -11.21
CA THR A 119 5.59 4.89 -12.30
C THR A 119 4.08 5.00 -12.01
N ALA A 120 3.43 6.02 -12.56
CA ALA A 120 1.97 6.18 -12.43
C ALA A 120 1.16 5.10 -13.17
N THR A 121 1.78 4.25 -13.98
CA THR A 121 1.11 3.07 -14.56
C THR A 121 0.66 2.10 -13.48
N HIS A 122 1.42 1.96 -12.38
CA HIS A 122 1.06 1.08 -11.26
C HIS A 122 -0.24 1.53 -10.58
N LEU A 123 -0.54 2.83 -10.62
CA LEU A 123 -1.77 3.39 -10.06
C LEU A 123 -3.03 2.96 -10.83
N ILE A 124 -2.90 2.33 -12.00
CA ILE A 124 -4.06 1.83 -12.77
C ILE A 124 -4.89 0.80 -11.98
N ALA A 125 -4.27 0.08 -11.02
CA ALA A 125 -4.98 -0.84 -10.13
C ALA A 125 -6.06 -0.12 -9.29
N LEU A 126 -5.88 1.18 -9.03
CA LEU A 126 -6.79 2.02 -8.26
C LEU A 126 -7.81 2.79 -9.11
N ARG A 127 -7.78 2.68 -10.45
CA ARG A 127 -8.57 3.55 -11.35
C ARG A 127 -10.08 3.60 -11.08
N HIS A 128 -10.63 2.55 -10.47
CA HIS A 128 -12.06 2.44 -10.15
C HIS A 128 -12.39 2.85 -8.72
N VAL A 129 -11.38 3.08 -7.88
CA VAL A 129 -11.57 3.60 -6.52
C VAL A 129 -11.91 5.09 -6.65
N PRO A 130 -13.04 5.55 -6.07
CA PRO A 130 -13.50 6.93 -6.19
C PRO A 130 -12.72 7.86 -5.24
N LEU A 131 -11.41 7.92 -5.40
CA LEU A 131 -10.51 8.74 -4.58
C LEU A 131 -10.81 10.23 -4.77
N ILE A 132 -10.89 10.94 -3.65
CA ILE A 132 -11.02 12.41 -3.58
C ILE A 132 -9.71 13.05 -3.10
N GLU A 133 -8.92 12.32 -2.31
CA GLU A 133 -7.61 12.77 -1.82
C GLU A 133 -6.57 11.65 -1.99
N LEU A 134 -5.42 12.01 -2.56
CA LEU A 134 -4.32 11.10 -2.82
C LEU A 134 -2.99 11.79 -2.46
N VAL A 135 -2.11 11.09 -1.77
CA VAL A 135 -0.74 11.57 -1.49
C VAL A 135 0.26 10.56 -2.05
N LEU A 136 1.18 11.01 -2.89
CA LEU A 136 2.21 10.23 -3.57
C LEU A 136 3.61 10.82 -3.39
N LYS A 137 3.78 11.89 -2.60
CA LYS A 137 5.10 12.50 -2.30
C LYS A 137 6.18 11.45 -2.03
N ASN A 138 7.41 11.76 -2.43
CA ASN A 138 8.59 10.92 -2.21
C ASN A 138 8.48 9.50 -2.77
N ASN A 139 7.71 9.30 -3.86
CA ASN A 139 7.75 8.07 -4.65
C ASN A 139 8.65 8.24 -5.90
N GLY A 140 9.16 7.11 -6.42
CA GLY A 140 9.99 7.10 -7.62
C GLY A 140 9.30 7.67 -8.86
N LEU A 141 7.96 7.67 -8.91
CA LEU A 141 7.19 8.29 -9.99
C LEU A 141 7.33 9.81 -10.03
N CYS A 142 7.50 10.50 -8.90
CA CYS A 142 7.53 11.97 -8.84
C CYS A 142 8.70 12.54 -9.64
N GLY A 143 9.87 11.87 -9.62
CA GLY A 143 11.05 12.28 -10.38
C GLY A 143 10.99 12.02 -11.89
N ARG A 144 9.89 11.46 -12.42
CA ARG A 144 9.74 11.16 -13.85
C ARG A 144 9.04 12.25 -14.66
N TYR A 145 8.50 13.27 -13.99
CA TYR A 145 7.76 14.35 -14.61
C TYR A 145 8.66 15.57 -14.79
N LYS A 146 8.54 16.26 -15.93
CA LYS A 146 9.33 17.45 -16.24
C LYS A 146 9.05 18.61 -15.28
N ASP A 147 7.78 18.76 -14.92
CA ASP A 147 7.29 19.78 -14.01
C ASP A 147 6.09 19.23 -13.21
N HIS A 148 5.73 19.97 -12.17
CA HIS A 148 4.62 19.63 -11.28
C HIS A 148 3.27 19.64 -12.00
N ALA A 149 3.06 20.54 -12.97
CA ALA A 149 1.80 20.64 -13.70
C ALA A 149 1.53 19.40 -14.57
N HIS A 150 2.56 18.85 -15.22
CA HIS A 150 2.49 17.62 -15.99
C HIS A 150 2.22 16.41 -15.10
N TYR A 151 2.84 16.38 -13.91
CA TYR A 151 2.54 15.38 -12.88
C TYR A 151 1.06 15.43 -12.46
N VAL A 152 0.57 16.59 -12.03
CA VAL A 152 -0.81 16.80 -11.60
C VAL A 152 -1.80 16.37 -12.69
N ARG A 153 -1.59 16.80 -13.94
CA ARG A 153 -2.46 16.47 -15.07
C ARG A 153 -2.53 14.97 -15.34
N GLU A 154 -1.39 14.26 -15.28
CA GLU A 154 -1.35 12.81 -15.50
C GLU A 154 -2.04 12.04 -14.38
N ILE A 155 -1.95 12.50 -13.13
CA ILE A 155 -2.68 11.89 -12.00
C ILE A 155 -4.17 12.18 -12.10
N GLN A 156 -4.59 13.42 -12.38
CA GLN A 156 -6.00 13.79 -12.60
C GLN A 156 -6.64 12.98 -13.73
N ARG A 157 -5.92 12.75 -14.84
CA ARG A 157 -6.41 11.92 -15.95
C ARG A 157 -6.73 10.48 -15.51
N LYS A 158 -6.01 9.95 -14.52
CA LYS A 158 -6.24 8.60 -13.96
C LYS A 158 -7.35 8.60 -12.89
N PHE A 159 -7.49 9.70 -12.16
CA PHE A 159 -8.43 9.87 -11.07
C PHE A 159 -9.28 11.13 -11.27
N PRO A 160 -10.28 11.11 -12.17
CA PRO A 160 -11.04 12.31 -12.54
C PRO A 160 -11.90 12.88 -11.40
N LYS A 161 -12.11 12.13 -10.31
CA LYS A 161 -12.84 12.58 -9.11
C LYS A 161 -11.92 13.16 -8.03
N LEU A 162 -10.60 13.17 -8.27
CA LEU A 162 -9.61 13.63 -7.31
C LEU A 162 -9.70 15.14 -7.14
N LYS A 163 -9.86 15.60 -5.90
CA LYS A 163 -9.94 17.01 -5.54
C LYS A 163 -8.68 17.52 -4.85
N LYS A 164 -7.89 16.62 -4.27
CA LYS A 164 -6.69 16.97 -3.54
C LYS A 164 -5.56 15.99 -3.85
N LEU A 165 -4.42 16.51 -4.27
CA LEU A 165 -3.21 15.74 -4.54
C LEU A 165 -2.06 16.31 -3.75
N ASP A 166 -1.38 15.48 -2.96
CA ASP A 166 -0.16 15.89 -2.24
C ASP A 166 -0.37 17.09 -1.30
N GLY A 167 -1.60 17.27 -0.81
CA GLY A 167 -1.97 18.37 0.07
C GLY A 167 -2.52 19.60 -0.67
N GLU A 168 -2.38 19.66 -1.99
CA GLU A 168 -2.83 20.78 -2.83
C GLU A 168 -4.22 20.52 -3.39
N GLU A 169 -5.09 21.55 -3.35
CA GLU A 169 -6.38 21.50 -4.01
C GLU A 169 -6.21 21.56 -5.52
N LEU A 170 -6.89 20.64 -6.19
CA LEU A 170 -6.89 20.54 -7.64
C LEU A 170 -8.00 21.41 -8.19
N THR A 171 -7.65 22.25 -9.17
CA THR A 171 -8.66 22.98 -9.93
C THR A 171 -9.51 22.00 -10.76
N PRO A 172 -10.83 22.22 -10.84
CA PRO A 172 -11.73 21.41 -11.68
C PRO A 172 -11.32 21.34 -13.14
#